data_AF-A0A927VLR1-F1
#
_entry.id   AF-A0A927VLR1-F1
#
_cell.length_a   1.000
_cell.length_b   1.000
_cell.length_c   1.000
_cell.angle_alpha   90.00
_cell.angle_beta   90.00
_cell.angle_gamma   90.00
#
_symmetry.space_group_name_H-M   'P 1'
#
loop_
_entity.id
_entity.type
_entity.pdbx_description
1 polymer ?
#
loop_
_entity_poly.entity_id
_entity_poly.type
_entity_poly.pdbx_seq_one_letter_code
_entity_poly.pdbx_strand_id
1 'polypeptide(L)'
;MTSVKELKNLNGLSNGIHKQWVWNTKADYYKSCDYLQKINYCIQDLNAEITNLTSPSMKEVVYIIVLIDWIREAVDNFPKLLKEELPPFSYIQQKKMDRLKRFFTAIRSFAVAHPLATDRHPDYGFDGDKICVDIKQKTSVVAKNYSCEGNWYHLGINGLTNNAKNIPSDFVMYIYSKRRDNMQFYKYIGVDFADLYYVAESYIEYLYAFAEYLSNQKRKDYTI
;
A
#
# COMPACT_ATOMS: atom_id res chain seq x y z
N MET A 1 9.54 -3.44 -17.12
CA MET A 1 9.49 -2.40 -16.09
C MET A 1 8.38 -1.46 -16.44
N THR A 2 7.36 -1.43 -15.58
CA THR A 2 6.32 -0.42 -15.66
C THR A 2 6.92 0.87 -15.10
N SER A 3 6.84 1.98 -15.84
CA SER A 3 7.40 3.26 -15.37
C SER A 3 6.55 3.76 -14.19
N VAL A 4 7.14 3.72 -12.99
CA VAL A 4 6.59 4.36 -11.79
C VAL A 4 6.76 5.87 -11.94
N LYS A 5 5.68 6.62 -11.72
CA LYS A 5 5.71 8.09 -11.74
C LYS A 5 5.93 8.62 -10.33
N GLU A 6 6.53 9.81 -10.23
CA GLU A 6 6.64 10.52 -8.97
C GLU A 6 5.24 10.79 -8.37
N LEU A 7 5.13 10.54 -7.08
CA LEU A 7 3.97 10.88 -6.28
C LEU A 7 3.88 12.40 -6.12
N LYS A 8 2.65 12.91 -6.23
CA LYS A 8 2.35 14.32 -6.01
C LYS A 8 2.69 14.71 -4.55
N ASN A 9 3.43 15.81 -4.38
CA ASN A 9 3.68 16.40 -3.05
C ASN A 9 2.41 17.02 -2.45
N LEU A 10 2.49 17.49 -1.21
CA LEU A 10 1.34 18.08 -0.49
C LEU A 10 1.20 19.60 -0.66
N ASN A 11 2.02 20.27 -1.48
CA ASN A 11 2.02 21.74 -1.57
C ASN A 11 0.71 22.34 -2.08
N GLY A 12 -0.03 21.58 -2.89
CA GLY A 12 -1.33 22.01 -3.42
C GLY A 12 -2.52 21.70 -2.51
N LEU A 13 -2.28 21.20 -1.29
CA LEU A 13 -3.34 20.76 -0.40
C LEU A 13 -4.19 21.95 0.07
N SER A 14 -5.51 21.79 0.08
CA SER A 14 -6.44 22.84 0.50
C SER A 14 -6.23 23.19 1.98
N ASN A 15 -6.41 24.46 2.33
CA ASN A 15 -6.22 24.96 3.71
C ASN A 15 -7.23 24.42 4.72
N GLY A 16 -8.17 23.57 4.29
CA GLY A 16 -9.17 22.93 5.16
C GLY A 16 -8.56 22.21 6.36
N ILE A 17 -7.45 21.49 6.17
CA ILE A 17 -6.77 20.77 7.28
C ILE A 17 -6.19 21.75 8.33
N HIS A 18 -5.88 22.99 7.95
CA HIS A 18 -5.33 23.97 8.89
C HIS A 18 -6.40 24.70 9.72
N LYS A 19 -7.70 24.41 9.50
CA LYS A 19 -8.77 24.97 10.33
C LYS A 19 -8.73 24.34 11.72
N GLN A 20 -8.41 25.11 12.75
CA GLN A 20 -8.32 24.52 14.11
C GLN A 20 -9.67 24.05 14.67
N TRP A 21 -10.79 24.63 14.22
CA TRP A 21 -12.10 24.37 14.81
C TRP A 21 -12.76 23.07 14.35
N VAL A 22 -12.28 22.41 13.29
CA VAL A 22 -12.88 21.16 12.77
C VAL A 22 -12.45 19.92 13.56
N TRP A 23 -11.38 20.05 14.35
CA TRP A 23 -10.81 18.97 15.14
C TRP A 23 -11.51 18.88 16.50
N ASN A 24 -11.61 17.66 17.03
CA ASN A 24 -12.31 17.40 18.29
C ASN A 24 -11.66 18.13 19.47
N THR A 25 -10.33 18.06 19.56
CA THR A 25 -9.53 18.77 20.57
C THR A 25 -8.35 19.52 19.94
N LYS A 26 -7.73 20.40 20.74
CA LYS A 26 -6.46 21.04 20.35
C LYS A 26 -5.34 20.00 20.15
N ALA A 27 -5.36 18.90 20.91
CA ALA A 27 -4.40 17.81 20.72
C ALA A 27 -4.61 17.09 19.38
N ASP A 28 -5.87 16.88 18.99
CA ASP A 28 -6.22 16.27 17.70
C ASP A 28 -5.78 17.14 16.51
N TYR A 29 -5.85 18.46 16.63
CA TYR A 29 -5.27 19.36 15.64
C TYR A 29 -3.76 19.13 15.47
N TYR A 30 -2.98 19.12 16.56
CA TYR A 30 -1.53 18.89 16.45
C TYR A 30 -1.22 17.50 15.90
N LYS A 31 -1.99 16.48 16.32
CA LYS A 31 -1.88 15.13 15.78
C LYS A 31 -2.15 15.07 14.28
N SER A 32 -3.10 15.86 13.78
CA SER A 32 -3.35 15.99 12.33
C SER A 32 -2.16 16.60 11.58
N CYS A 33 -1.45 17.56 12.19
CA CYS A 33 -0.23 18.14 11.64
C CYS A 33 0.92 17.11 11.61
N ASP A 34 1.07 16.31 12.67
CA ASP A 34 2.07 15.23 12.73
C ASP A 34 1.80 14.17 11.64
N TYR A 35 0.52 13.82 11.43
CA TYR A 35 0.12 12.92 10.34
C TYR A 35 0.48 13.49 8.96
N LEU A 36 0.20 14.78 8.71
CA LEU A 36 0.60 15.45 7.46
C LEU A 36 2.12 15.40 7.26
N GLN A 37 2.89 15.68 8.31
CA GLN A 37 4.34 15.67 8.25
C GLN A 37 4.88 14.26 7.95
N LYS A 38 4.34 13.24 8.63
CA LYS A 38 4.68 11.83 8.36
C LYS A 38 4.40 11.44 6.92
N ILE A 39 3.23 11.80 6.38
CA ILE A 39 2.87 11.54 4.98
C ILE A 39 3.84 12.25 4.04
N ASN A 40 4.16 13.52 4.31
CA ASN A 40 5.08 14.29 3.47
C ASN A 40 6.48 13.65 3.40
N TYR A 41 7.05 13.23 4.54
CA TYR A 41 8.33 12.53 4.52
C TYR A 41 8.26 11.21 3.75
N CYS A 42 7.20 10.42 3.94
CA CYS A 42 7.03 9.17 3.21
C CYS A 42 6.92 9.39 1.69
N ILE A 43 6.26 10.46 1.24
CA ILE A 43 6.19 10.82 -0.18
C ILE A 43 7.57 11.17 -0.73
N GLN A 44 8.34 11.98 0.00
CA GLN A 44 9.69 12.37 -0.40
C GLN A 44 10.61 11.15 -0.51
N ASP A 45 10.57 10.27 0.48
CA ASP A 45 11.35 9.04 0.51
C ASP A 45 10.93 8.09 -0.63
N LEU A 46 9.62 7.89 -0.85
CA LEU A 46 9.12 7.07 -1.97
C LEU A 46 9.56 7.63 -3.32
N ASN A 47 9.55 8.95 -3.51
CA ASN A 47 10.00 9.55 -4.76
C ASN A 47 11.51 9.39 -4.96
N ALA A 48 12.31 9.53 -3.89
CA ALA A 48 13.76 9.30 -3.94
C ALA A 48 14.11 7.86 -4.33
N GLU A 49 13.33 6.88 -3.86
CA GLU A 49 13.55 5.45 -4.14
C GLU A 49 13.22 5.03 -5.58
N ILE A 50 12.52 5.86 -6.38
CA ILE A 50 12.14 5.50 -7.77
C ILE A 50 13.37 5.10 -8.60
N THR A 51 14.50 5.76 -8.41
CA THR A 51 15.74 5.47 -9.13
C THR A 51 16.32 4.09 -8.78
N ASN A 52 16.07 3.60 -7.57
CA ASN A 52 16.57 2.30 -7.08
C ASN A 52 15.70 1.12 -7.55
N LEU A 53 14.49 1.37 -8.08
CA LEU A 53 13.55 0.33 -8.53
C LEU A 53 14.01 -0.43 -9.78
N THR A 54 15.07 0.03 -10.44
CA THR A 54 15.67 -0.68 -11.57
C THR A 54 16.39 -1.97 -11.12
N SER A 55 16.92 -1.98 -9.89
CA SER A 55 17.61 -3.14 -9.33
C SER A 55 17.36 -3.29 -7.83
N PRO A 56 16.10 -3.47 -7.40
CA PRO A 56 15.73 -3.52 -6.00
C PRO A 56 16.35 -4.74 -5.31
N SER A 57 16.93 -4.53 -4.13
CA SER A 57 17.11 -5.63 -3.18
C SER A 57 15.84 -5.79 -2.34
N MET A 58 15.83 -6.81 -1.48
CA MET A 58 14.78 -6.97 -0.47
C MET A 58 14.62 -5.72 0.41
N LYS A 59 15.71 -4.97 0.66
CA LYS A 59 15.69 -3.73 1.44
C LYS A 59 14.74 -2.73 0.82
N GLU A 60 14.89 -2.43 -0.48
CA GLU A 60 14.05 -1.45 -1.17
C GLU A 60 12.59 -1.91 -1.21
N VAL A 61 12.32 -3.20 -1.46
CA VAL A 61 10.95 -3.74 -1.45
C VAL A 61 10.28 -3.56 -0.09
N VAL A 62 10.94 -3.98 0.99
CA VAL A 62 10.41 -3.88 2.35
C VAL A 62 10.24 -2.41 2.75
N TYR A 63 11.22 -1.56 2.43
CA TYR A 63 11.18 -0.14 2.74
C TYR A 63 9.97 0.55 2.08
N ILE A 64 9.74 0.32 0.79
CA ILE A 64 8.59 0.86 0.06
C ILE A 64 7.27 0.40 0.69
N ILE A 65 7.14 -0.89 1.01
CA ILE A 65 5.93 -1.40 1.69
C ILE A 65 5.73 -0.69 3.04
N VAL A 66 6.78 -0.45 3.81
CA VAL A 66 6.65 0.26 5.11
C VAL A 66 6.22 1.71 4.91
N LEU A 67 6.83 2.45 3.97
CA LEU A 67 6.48 3.85 3.69
C LEU A 67 5.02 3.99 3.25
N ILE A 68 4.53 3.08 2.40
CA ILE A 68 3.14 3.09 1.95
C ILE A 68 2.18 2.75 3.09
N ASP A 69 2.54 1.83 3.99
CA ASP A 69 1.71 1.51 5.16
C ASP A 69 1.59 2.71 6.10
N TRP A 70 2.68 3.46 6.28
CA TRP A 70 2.69 4.70 7.05
C TRP A 70 1.81 5.80 6.46
N ILE A 71 1.82 5.98 5.14
CA ILE A 71 0.89 6.91 4.47
C ILE A 71 -0.55 6.47 4.71
N ARG A 72 -0.85 5.20 4.40
CA ARG A 72 -2.19 4.63 4.57
C ARG A 72 -2.71 4.79 5.99
N GLU A 73 -1.90 4.41 6.99
CA GLU A 73 -2.30 4.47 8.39
C GLU A 73 -2.58 5.90 8.83
N ALA A 74 -1.73 6.86 8.46
CA ALA A 74 -1.95 8.26 8.77
C ALA A 74 -3.26 8.78 8.13
N VAL A 75 -3.48 8.48 6.84
CA VAL A 75 -4.70 8.88 6.11
C VAL A 75 -5.97 8.27 6.72
N ASP A 76 -5.97 6.98 7.03
CA ASP A 76 -7.11 6.27 7.63
C ASP A 76 -7.50 6.81 9.02
N ASN A 77 -6.56 7.49 9.72
CA ASN A 77 -6.81 8.03 11.05
C ASN A 77 -7.28 9.49 11.06
N PHE A 78 -7.17 10.24 9.95
CA PHE A 78 -7.63 11.64 9.91
C PHE A 78 -9.12 11.82 10.26
N PRO A 79 -10.08 11.06 9.68
CA PRO A 79 -11.50 11.26 9.98
C PRO A 79 -11.84 11.05 11.45
N LYS A 80 -11.05 10.23 12.17
CA LYS A 80 -11.26 9.93 13.59
C LYS A 80 -10.89 11.09 14.52
N LEU A 81 -10.20 12.10 14.01
CA LEU A 81 -9.78 13.30 14.75
C LEU A 81 -10.80 14.43 14.68
N LEU A 82 -11.82 14.30 13.81
CA LEU A 82 -12.84 15.32 13.59
C LEU A 82 -13.86 15.34 14.73
N LYS A 83 -14.50 16.50 14.91
CA LYS A 83 -15.70 16.63 15.73
C LYS A 83 -16.84 15.77 15.18
N GLU A 84 -17.61 15.16 16.09
CA GLU A 84 -18.80 14.37 15.74
C GLU A 84 -19.90 15.20 15.08
N GLU A 85 -19.93 16.51 15.32
CA GLU A 85 -20.92 17.44 14.76
C GLU A 85 -20.75 17.66 13.24
N LEU A 86 -19.58 17.32 12.69
CA LEU A 86 -19.31 17.47 11.27
C LEU A 86 -20.00 16.35 10.47
N PRO A 87 -20.58 16.66 9.31
CA PRO A 87 -21.17 15.65 8.45
C PRO A 87 -20.11 14.63 8.02
N PRO A 88 -20.42 13.34 7.92
CA PRO A 88 -19.44 12.34 7.60
C PRO A 88 -18.79 12.60 6.24
N PHE A 89 -17.46 12.48 6.17
CA PHE A 89 -16.75 12.54 4.90
C PHE A 89 -17.10 11.31 4.05
N SER A 90 -17.50 11.55 2.79
CA SER A 90 -17.76 10.50 1.81
C SER A 90 -16.83 10.67 0.62
N TYR A 91 -16.03 9.65 0.33
CA TYR A 91 -15.12 9.65 -0.80
C TYR A 91 -15.73 8.97 -2.02
N ILE A 92 -15.75 9.67 -3.16
CA ILE A 92 -16.40 9.18 -4.38
C ILE A 92 -15.79 7.86 -4.90
N GLN A 93 -14.51 7.61 -4.61
CA GLN A 93 -13.82 6.38 -5.03
C GLN A 93 -13.68 5.35 -3.88
N GLN A 94 -14.59 5.33 -2.90
CA GLN A 94 -14.49 4.43 -1.74
C GLN A 94 -14.32 2.95 -2.12
N LYS A 95 -15.08 2.44 -3.11
CA LYS A 95 -14.95 1.05 -3.58
C LYS A 95 -13.54 0.73 -4.12
N LYS A 96 -12.91 1.69 -4.82
CA LYS A 96 -11.52 1.57 -5.29
C LYS A 96 -10.57 1.51 -4.08
N MET A 97 -10.75 2.41 -3.11
CA MET A 97 -9.95 2.44 -1.88
C MET A 97 -10.04 1.12 -1.11
N ASP A 98 -11.24 0.55 -0.96
CA ASP A 98 -11.42 -0.71 -0.25
C ASP A 98 -10.66 -1.86 -0.94
N ARG A 99 -10.67 -1.91 -2.28
CA ARG A 99 -9.92 -2.91 -3.04
C ARG A 99 -8.41 -2.73 -2.87
N LEU A 100 -7.91 -1.50 -3.02
CA LEU A 100 -6.49 -1.19 -2.83
C LEU A 100 -6.03 -1.48 -1.41
N LYS A 101 -6.86 -1.19 -0.41
CA LYS A 101 -6.62 -1.50 1.00
C LYS A 101 -6.49 -3.00 1.22
N ARG A 102 -7.37 -3.82 0.65
CA ARG A 102 -7.27 -5.28 0.77
C ARG A 102 -6.00 -5.82 0.12
N PHE A 103 -5.71 -5.42 -1.12
CA PHE A 103 -4.47 -5.78 -1.83
C PHE A 103 -3.23 -5.43 -1.02
N PHE A 104 -3.13 -4.18 -0.58
CA PHE A 104 -1.95 -3.71 0.14
C PHE A 104 -1.81 -4.38 1.51
N THR A 105 -2.92 -4.59 2.23
CA THR A 105 -2.88 -5.29 3.51
C THR A 105 -2.44 -6.74 3.34
N ALA A 106 -2.83 -7.40 2.24
CA ALA A 106 -2.43 -8.75 1.92
C ALA A 106 -0.92 -8.86 1.68
N ILE A 107 -0.36 -8.04 0.78
CA ILE A 107 1.09 -8.07 0.49
C ILE A 107 1.93 -7.66 1.70
N ARG A 108 1.51 -6.63 2.45
CA ARG A 108 2.20 -6.22 3.68
C ARG A 108 2.20 -7.32 4.74
N SER A 109 1.07 -8.00 4.91
CA SER A 109 0.97 -9.13 5.85
C SER A 109 1.91 -10.26 5.42
N PHE A 110 1.92 -10.58 4.13
CA PHE A 110 2.67 -11.71 3.58
C PHE A 110 4.18 -11.45 3.48
N ALA A 111 4.61 -10.24 3.16
CA ALA A 111 6.01 -9.91 2.94
C ALA A 111 6.72 -9.39 4.19
N VAL A 112 6.00 -8.71 5.11
CA VAL A 112 6.62 -7.97 6.22
C VAL A 112 6.11 -8.42 7.59
N ALA A 113 4.80 -8.41 7.83
CA ALA A 113 4.29 -8.58 9.20
C ALA A 113 4.20 -10.03 9.68
N HIS A 114 3.71 -10.94 8.82
CA HIS A 114 3.42 -12.34 9.18
C HIS A 114 3.85 -13.32 8.06
N PRO A 115 5.12 -13.28 7.60
CA PRO A 115 5.55 -14.04 6.42
C PRO A 115 5.41 -15.56 6.54
N LEU A 116 5.38 -16.09 7.78
CA LEU A 116 5.27 -17.53 8.05
C LEU A 116 3.84 -18.01 8.38
N ALA A 117 2.88 -17.09 8.54
CA ALA A 117 1.57 -17.41 9.12
C ALA A 117 0.39 -16.58 8.55
N THR A 118 0.56 -15.91 7.41
CA THR A 118 -0.52 -15.12 6.82
C THR A 118 -1.66 -16.01 6.31
N ASP A 119 -2.85 -15.85 6.90
CA ASP A 119 -4.05 -16.65 6.60
C ASP A 119 -5.34 -15.83 6.38
N ARG A 120 -5.27 -14.51 6.52
CA ARG A 120 -6.45 -13.62 6.49
C ARG A 120 -6.77 -13.04 5.12
N HIS A 121 -6.06 -13.44 4.05
CA HIS A 121 -6.22 -12.83 2.72
C HIS A 121 -6.43 -13.90 1.62
N PRO A 122 -7.49 -14.72 1.70
CA PRO A 122 -7.75 -15.80 0.74
C PRO A 122 -7.97 -15.28 -0.69
N ASP A 123 -8.59 -14.10 -0.85
CA ASP A 123 -8.78 -13.45 -2.17
C ASP A 123 -7.46 -13.13 -2.89
N TYR A 124 -6.36 -13.07 -2.14
CA TYR A 124 -5.00 -12.84 -2.65
C TYR A 124 -4.11 -14.09 -2.55
N GLY A 125 -4.72 -15.25 -2.27
CA GLY A 125 -4.04 -16.55 -2.19
C GLY A 125 -3.21 -16.76 -0.92
N PHE A 126 -3.39 -15.92 0.11
CA PHE A 126 -2.71 -16.01 1.41
C PHE A 126 -3.67 -16.47 2.51
N ASP A 127 -3.99 -17.76 2.46
CA ASP A 127 -4.94 -18.48 3.30
C ASP A 127 -4.25 -19.48 4.26
N GLY A 128 -3.00 -19.22 4.62
CA GLY A 128 -2.20 -20.05 5.54
C GLY A 128 -1.40 -21.16 4.87
N ASP A 129 -1.63 -21.40 3.57
CA ASP A 129 -0.91 -22.38 2.76
C ASP A 129 0.51 -21.95 2.42
N LYS A 130 0.67 -20.68 2.03
CA LYS A 130 1.93 -20.14 1.51
C LYS A 130 2.70 -19.45 2.63
N ILE A 131 4.01 -19.54 2.57
CA ILE A 131 4.93 -18.74 3.40
C ILE A 131 5.92 -18.01 2.52
N CYS A 132 6.24 -16.77 2.85
CA CYS A 132 7.28 -15.98 2.19
C CYS A 132 8.61 -16.21 2.89
N VAL A 133 9.65 -16.58 2.13
CA VAL A 133 10.97 -16.90 2.70
C VAL A 133 12.11 -16.05 2.14
N ASP A 134 11.93 -15.45 0.96
CA ASP A 134 12.92 -14.54 0.38
C ASP A 134 12.25 -13.59 -0.65
N ILE A 135 12.89 -12.46 -0.94
CA ILE A 135 12.45 -11.46 -1.91
C ILE A 135 13.64 -11.08 -2.80
N LYS A 136 13.49 -11.19 -4.12
CA LYS A 136 14.55 -10.90 -5.09
C LYS A 136 14.04 -10.05 -6.24
N GLN A 137 14.91 -9.23 -6.83
CA GLN A 137 14.62 -8.55 -8.10
C GLN A 137 14.18 -9.54 -9.18
N LYS A 138 14.92 -10.63 -9.34
CA LYS A 138 14.69 -11.63 -10.38
C LYS A 138 15.13 -13.01 -9.94
N THR A 139 14.52 -14.02 -10.53
CA THR A 139 14.94 -15.41 -10.38
C THR A 139 16.12 -15.71 -11.31
N SER A 140 17.03 -16.59 -10.88
CA SER A 140 18.14 -17.03 -11.72
C SER A 140 17.62 -17.73 -12.98
N VAL A 141 18.34 -17.60 -14.09
CA VAL A 141 17.97 -18.25 -15.36
C VAL A 141 17.81 -19.77 -15.18
N VAL A 142 18.68 -20.38 -14.37
CA VAL A 142 18.61 -21.80 -14.02
C VAL A 142 17.31 -22.11 -13.30
N ALA A 143 16.99 -21.42 -12.19
CA ALA A 143 15.77 -21.68 -11.42
C ALA A 143 14.50 -21.41 -12.26
N LYS A 144 14.54 -20.43 -13.17
CA LYS A 144 13.46 -20.19 -14.12
C LYS A 144 13.32 -21.33 -15.13
N ASN A 145 14.41 -21.83 -15.72
CA ASN A 145 14.32 -22.89 -16.72
C ASN A 145 13.84 -24.23 -16.14
N TYR A 146 14.26 -24.56 -14.91
CA TYR A 146 13.92 -25.84 -14.26
C TYR A 146 12.61 -25.82 -13.45
N SER A 147 11.92 -24.69 -13.34
CA SER A 147 10.59 -24.63 -12.71
C SER A 147 9.47 -24.81 -13.73
N CYS A 148 8.39 -25.48 -13.34
CA CYS A 148 7.21 -25.62 -14.19
C CYS A 148 6.33 -24.36 -14.15
N GLU A 149 5.51 -24.15 -15.19
CA GLU A 149 4.60 -22.99 -15.31
C GLU A 149 3.71 -22.82 -14.07
N GLY A 150 3.21 -23.94 -13.55
CA GLY A 150 2.35 -23.94 -12.37
C GLY A 150 3.03 -23.44 -11.10
N ASN A 151 4.36 -23.34 -11.03
CA ASN A 151 5.07 -22.81 -9.86
C ASN A 151 5.13 -21.27 -9.83
N TRP A 152 4.57 -20.61 -10.84
CA TRP A 152 4.65 -19.17 -10.99
C TRP A 152 3.29 -18.52 -10.87
N TYR A 153 3.23 -17.51 -10.01
CA TYR A 153 2.07 -16.67 -9.78
C TYR A 153 2.43 -15.21 -10.01
N HIS A 154 1.44 -14.38 -10.29
CA HIS A 154 1.57 -12.93 -10.29
C HIS A 154 0.49 -12.33 -9.39
N LEU A 155 0.90 -11.46 -8.48
CA LEU A 155 0.02 -10.80 -7.54
C LEU A 155 -0.19 -9.36 -7.99
N GLY A 156 -1.44 -9.02 -8.28
CA GLY A 156 -1.86 -7.65 -8.54
C GLY A 156 -3.05 -7.24 -7.70
N ILE A 157 -3.55 -6.02 -7.93
CA ILE A 157 -4.66 -5.42 -7.19
C ILE A 157 -5.92 -6.30 -7.17
N ASN A 158 -6.14 -7.10 -8.23
CA ASN A 158 -7.31 -7.96 -8.39
C ASN A 158 -7.14 -9.39 -7.85
N GLY A 159 -5.98 -9.72 -7.26
CA GLY A 159 -5.72 -11.04 -6.67
C GLY A 159 -4.51 -11.74 -7.26
N LEU A 160 -4.38 -13.02 -6.92
CA LEU A 160 -3.29 -13.88 -7.36
C LEU A 160 -3.68 -14.63 -8.64
N THR A 161 -2.86 -14.51 -9.68
CA THR A 161 -3.02 -15.23 -10.94
C THR A 161 -1.97 -16.34 -11.05
N ASN A 162 -2.33 -17.46 -11.70
CA ASN A 162 -1.46 -18.62 -11.90
C ASN A 162 -0.79 -18.57 -13.29
N ASN A 163 0.20 -19.44 -13.51
CA ASN A 163 0.89 -19.62 -14.80
C ASN A 163 1.53 -18.31 -15.29
N ALA A 164 2.26 -17.67 -14.39
CA ALA A 164 2.82 -16.34 -14.59
C ALA A 164 4.33 -16.36 -14.90
N LYS A 165 4.89 -17.48 -15.36
CA LYS A 165 6.36 -17.64 -15.48
C LYS A 165 6.99 -16.64 -16.45
N ASN A 166 6.23 -16.28 -17.47
CA ASN A 166 6.67 -15.37 -18.54
C ASN A 166 6.11 -13.95 -18.39
N ILE A 167 5.37 -13.67 -17.31
CA ILE A 167 4.90 -12.32 -16.99
C ILE A 167 6.10 -11.56 -16.38
N PRO A 168 6.50 -10.42 -16.96
CA PRO A 168 7.52 -9.57 -16.34
C PRO A 168 7.06 -9.10 -14.96
N SER A 169 7.99 -8.99 -14.02
CA SER A 169 7.72 -8.46 -12.69
C SER A 169 8.91 -7.66 -12.19
N ASP A 170 8.66 -6.63 -11.40
CA ASP A 170 9.71 -5.78 -10.84
C ASP A 170 10.48 -6.48 -9.69
N PHE A 171 9.79 -7.34 -8.93
CA PHE A 171 10.41 -8.26 -7.97
C PHE A 171 9.63 -9.58 -7.85
N VAL A 172 10.25 -10.56 -7.21
CA VAL A 172 9.74 -11.93 -7.03
C VAL A 172 9.88 -12.33 -5.56
N MET A 173 8.77 -12.71 -4.95
CA MET A 173 8.75 -13.37 -3.64
C MET A 173 8.91 -14.88 -3.82
N TYR A 174 9.85 -15.47 -3.08
CA TYR A 174 10.08 -16.90 -3.02
C TYR A 174 9.23 -17.47 -1.91
N ILE A 175 8.47 -18.50 -2.25
CA ILE A 175 7.49 -19.07 -1.33
C ILE A 175 7.58 -20.59 -1.28
N TYR A 176 7.12 -21.14 -0.16
CA TYR A 176 6.73 -22.54 -0.05
C TYR A 176 5.21 -22.67 0.07
N SER A 177 4.68 -23.84 -0.23
CA SER A 177 3.25 -24.18 -0.09
C SER A 177 3.13 -25.46 0.72
N LYS A 178 2.31 -25.44 1.77
CA LYS A 178 2.04 -26.59 2.64
C LYS A 178 1.25 -27.66 1.91
N ARG A 179 0.21 -27.27 1.18
CA ARG A 179 -0.76 -28.20 0.58
C ARG A 179 -0.30 -28.78 -0.75
N ARG A 180 0.47 -28.02 -1.54
CA ARG A 180 0.80 -28.43 -2.91
C ARG A 180 1.88 -29.51 -2.99
N ASP A 181 2.93 -29.38 -2.20
CA ASP A 181 4.10 -30.27 -2.25
C ASP A 181 4.78 -30.39 -0.87
N ASN A 182 4.03 -30.11 0.21
CA ASN A 182 4.55 -30.16 1.58
C ASN A 182 5.85 -29.38 1.77
N MET A 183 5.91 -28.17 1.21
CA MET A 183 7.05 -27.25 1.28
C MET A 183 8.35 -27.77 0.63
N GLN A 184 8.30 -28.72 -0.31
CA GLN A 184 9.52 -29.29 -0.89
C GLN A 184 10.26 -28.33 -1.83
N PHE A 185 9.54 -27.61 -2.70
CA PHE A 185 10.17 -26.79 -3.74
C PHE A 185 9.80 -25.30 -3.65
N TYR A 186 10.61 -24.42 -4.20
CA TYR A 186 10.23 -23.01 -4.33
C TYR A 186 9.11 -22.82 -5.35
N LYS A 187 8.22 -21.88 -5.03
CA LYS A 187 7.32 -21.24 -5.99
C LYS A 187 7.58 -19.74 -5.96
N TYR A 188 7.03 -19.05 -6.93
CA TYR A 188 7.41 -17.67 -7.22
C TYR A 188 6.16 -16.81 -7.37
N ILE A 189 6.11 -15.69 -6.66
CA ILE A 189 5.07 -14.66 -6.84
C ILE A 189 5.75 -13.41 -7.38
N GLY A 190 5.49 -13.09 -8.64
CA GLY A 190 5.87 -11.81 -9.25
C GLY A 190 4.96 -10.67 -8.78
N VAL A 191 5.54 -9.49 -8.58
CA VAL A 191 4.83 -8.27 -8.17
C VAL A 191 5.44 -7.04 -8.86
N ASP A 192 4.62 -6.04 -9.14
CA ASP A 192 5.03 -4.78 -9.76
C ASP A 192 4.96 -3.60 -8.79
N PHE A 193 5.97 -2.72 -8.81
CA PHE A 193 5.98 -1.51 -8.00
C PHE A 193 4.89 -0.53 -8.41
N ALA A 194 4.46 -0.55 -9.68
CA ALA A 194 3.38 0.30 -10.15
C ALA A 194 2.09 0.09 -9.34
N ASP A 195 1.75 -1.15 -8.98
CA ASP A 195 0.58 -1.44 -8.16
C ASP A 195 0.75 -0.91 -6.72
N LEU A 196 1.96 -0.97 -6.16
CA LEU A 196 2.26 -0.42 -4.82
C LEU A 196 2.20 1.11 -4.82
N TYR A 197 2.82 1.77 -5.79
CA TYR A 197 2.77 3.24 -5.90
C TYR A 197 1.35 3.74 -6.18
N TYR A 198 0.54 2.98 -6.92
CA TYR A 198 -0.85 3.31 -7.13
C TYR A 198 -1.68 3.30 -5.84
N VAL A 199 -1.32 2.44 -4.86
CA VAL A 199 -1.90 2.50 -3.51
C VAL A 199 -1.56 3.84 -2.86
N ALA A 200 -0.27 4.22 -2.83
CA ALA A 200 0.17 5.48 -2.22
C ALA A 200 -0.50 6.69 -2.88
N GLU A 201 -0.49 6.75 -4.21
CA GLU A 201 -1.14 7.80 -5.01
C GLU A 201 -2.62 7.92 -4.64
N SER A 202 -3.33 6.81 -4.51
CA SER A 202 -4.77 6.83 -4.18
C SER A 202 -5.04 7.32 -2.75
N TYR A 203 -4.17 7.03 -1.78
CA TYR A 203 -4.29 7.60 -0.43
C TYR A 203 -3.95 9.10 -0.41
N ILE A 204 -3.02 9.56 -1.25
CA ILE A 204 -2.74 11.00 -1.43
C ILE A 204 -3.95 11.69 -2.05
N GLU A 205 -4.54 11.14 -3.12
CA GLU A 205 -5.78 11.65 -3.72
C GLU A 205 -6.94 11.72 -2.70
N TYR A 206 -7.08 10.71 -1.85
CA TYR A 206 -8.04 10.72 -0.75
C TYR A 206 -7.79 11.89 0.20
N LEU A 207 -6.54 12.12 0.60
CA LEU A 207 -6.16 13.22 1.50
C LEU A 207 -6.48 14.58 0.86
N TYR A 208 -6.25 14.75 -0.44
CA TYR A 208 -6.65 15.94 -1.19
C TYR A 208 -8.16 16.17 -1.13
N ALA A 209 -8.95 15.13 -1.38
CA ALA A 209 -10.41 15.22 -1.30
C ALA A 209 -10.91 15.50 0.12
N PHE A 210 -10.25 14.92 1.13
CA PHE A 210 -10.54 15.17 2.53
C PHE A 210 -10.24 16.62 2.93
N ALA A 211 -9.09 17.16 2.51
CA ALA A 211 -8.73 18.55 2.74
C ALA A 211 -9.73 19.52 2.09
N GLU A 212 -10.21 19.18 0.89
CA GLU A 212 -11.21 19.97 0.19
C GLU A 212 -12.60 19.86 0.84
N TYR A 213 -12.98 18.68 1.33
CA TYR A 213 -14.17 18.56 2.16
C TYR A 213 -14.10 19.48 3.39
N LEU A 214 -12.96 19.53 4.09
CA LEU A 214 -12.76 20.41 5.25
C LEU A 214 -12.74 21.89 4.86
N SER A 215 -12.22 22.24 3.67
CA SER A 215 -12.19 23.61 3.16
C SER A 215 -13.61 24.18 2.98
N ASN A 216 -14.57 23.32 2.66
CA ASN A 216 -15.96 23.69 2.48
C ASN A 216 -16.76 23.81 3.78
N GLN A 217 -16.24 23.31 4.91
CA GLN A 217 -16.90 23.47 6.21
C GLN A 217 -16.74 24.90 6.73
N LYS A 218 -17.83 25.57 7.13
CA LYS A 218 -17.77 26.92 7.72
C LYS A 218 -18.24 26.87 9.16
N ARG A 219 -17.46 27.44 10.08
CA ARG A 219 -17.77 27.39 11.52
C ARG A 219 -19.18 27.87 11.87
N LYS A 220 -19.68 28.89 11.15
CA LYS A 220 -21.02 29.46 11.34
C LYS A 220 -22.18 28.51 11.02
N ASP A 221 -21.92 27.46 10.24
CA ASP A 221 -22.94 26.47 9.85
C ASP A 221 -23.16 25.44 10.98
N TYR A 222 -22.36 25.54 12.05
CA TYR A 222 -22.40 24.66 13.20
C TYR A 222 -22.63 25.48 14.46
N THR A 223 -23.50 24.99 15.34
CA THR A 223 -23.78 25.60 16.64
C THR A 223 -22.71 25.15 17.64
N ILE A 224 -21.45 25.61 17.45
CA ILE A 224 -20.27 25.27 18.26
C ILE A 224 -19.89 26.42 19.19
#